data_AF-A0A557SVY5-F1
#
_entry.id   AF-A0A557SVY5-F1
#
_cell.length_a   1.000
_cell.length_b   1.000
_cell.length_c   1.000
_cell.angle_alpha   90.00
_cell.angle_beta   90.00
_cell.angle_gamma   90.00
#
_symmetry.space_group_name_H-M   'P 1'
#
loop_
_entity.id
_entity.type
_entity.pdbx_description
1 polymer ?
#
loop_
_entity_poly.entity_id
_entity_poly.type
_entity_poly.pdbx_seq_one_letter_code
_entity_poly.pdbx_strand_id
1 'polypeptide(L)' 'MSNNDIGSVVIVDDLDTRKPIGIITERDIVRTIGMIQPHQLLVPIREHMSHPLITLSLNATVYDAIK' A
#
# COMPACT_ATOMS: atom_id res chain seq x y z
N MET A 1 10.28 -0.68 -3.52
CA MET A 1 10.64 -1.29 -2.24
C MET A 1 12.14 -1.44 -2.19
N SER A 2 12.71 -2.51 -2.76
CA SER A 2 14.15 -2.79 -2.78
C SER A 2 15.06 -1.63 -3.24
N ASN A 3 14.82 -1.00 -4.40
CA ASN A 3 15.70 0.09 -4.88
C ASN A 3 15.75 1.33 -3.97
N ASN A 4 14.71 1.55 -3.16
CA ASN A 4 14.63 2.68 -2.23
C ASN A 4 14.70 2.22 -0.76
N ASP A 5 14.96 0.93 -0.50
CA ASP A 5 14.94 0.31 0.82
C ASP A 5 13.69 0.61 1.66
N ILE A 6 12.50 0.49 1.06
CA ILE A 6 11.19 0.75 1.71
C ILE A 6 10.32 -0.50 1.79
N GLY A 7 9.72 -0.74 2.98
CA GLY A 7 8.85 -1.87 3.30
C GLY A 7 7.35 -1.67 3.01
N SER A 8 6.95 -0.47 2.55
CA SER A 8 5.60 -0.19 2.06
C SER A 8 5.58 0.90 0.99
N VAL A 9 4.53 0.95 0.19
CA VAL A 9 4.27 2.00 -0.81
C VAL A 9 2.81 2.43 -0.72
N VAL A 10 2.58 3.73 -0.57
CA VAL A 10 1.24 4.32 -0.63
C VAL A 10 0.85 4.54 -2.08
N ILE A 11 -0.36 4.15 -2.45
CA ILE A 11 -0.94 4.31 -3.78
C ILE A 11 -1.86 5.52 -3.74
N VAL A 12 -1.71 6.41 -4.71
CA VAL A 12 -2.51 7.63 -4.86
C VAL A 12 -3.36 7.58 -6.12
N ASP A 13 -4.48 8.30 -6.12
CA ASP A 13 -5.42 8.36 -7.26
C ASP A 13 -4.78 9.01 -8.49
N ASP A 14 -4.10 10.14 -8.28
CA ASP A 14 -3.38 10.89 -9.29
C ASP A 14 -2.20 11.66 -8.69
N LEU A 15 -1.32 12.20 -9.54
CA LEU A 15 -0.11 12.90 -9.11
C LEU A 15 -0.34 14.34 -8.66
N ASP A 16 -1.47 14.95 -9.03
CA ASP A 16 -1.80 16.34 -8.75
C ASP A 16 -2.42 16.47 -7.35
N THR A 17 -3.46 15.70 -7.06
CA THR A 17 -4.15 15.68 -5.77
C THR A 17 -3.40 14.85 -4.73
N ARG A 18 -2.66 13.83 -5.18
CA ARG A 18 -1.97 12.83 -4.33
C ARG A 18 -2.87 12.23 -3.26
N LYS A 19 -4.16 12.10 -3.54
CA LYS A 19 -5.13 11.50 -2.61
C LYS A 19 -4.77 10.03 -2.38
N PRO A 20 -4.48 9.58 -1.16
CA PRO A 20 -4.11 8.19 -0.90
C PRO A 20 -5.35 7.30 -1.00
N ILE A 21 -5.26 6.23 -1.81
CA ILE A 21 -6.37 5.30 -2.09
C ILE A 21 -6.09 3.87 -1.64
N GLY A 22 -4.83 3.54 -1.36
CA GLY A 22 -4.45 2.23 -0.85
C GLY A 22 -2.97 2.17 -0.45
N ILE A 23 -2.57 1.02 0.09
CA ILE A 23 -1.18 0.74 0.47
C ILE A 23 -0.84 -0.69 0.08
N ILE A 24 0.41 -0.91 -0.34
CA ILE A 24 0.96 -2.26 -0.50
C ILE A 24 2.24 -2.41 0.32
N THR A 25 2.39 -3.56 0.96
CA THR A 25 3.56 -3.95 1.75
C THR A 25 4.24 -5.19 1.16
N GLU A 26 5.48 -5.46 1.59
CA GLU A 26 6.17 -6.71 1.22
C GLU A 26 5.36 -7.95 1.63
N ARG A 27 4.64 -7.88 2.74
CA ARG A 27 3.78 -8.97 3.21
C ARG A 27 2.64 -9.25 2.24
N ASP A 28 2.07 -8.22 1.62
CA ASP A 28 1.02 -8.37 0.62
C ASP A 28 1.59 -9.00 -0.65
N ILE A 29 2.80 -8.60 -1.06
CA ILE A 29 3.52 -9.22 -2.18
C ILE A 29 3.74 -10.71 -1.90
N VAL A 30 4.29 -11.08 -0.74
CA VAL A 30 4.55 -12.49 -0.42
C VAL A 30 3.26 -13.32 -0.36
N ARG A 31 2.19 -12.78 0.24
CA ARG A 31 0.91 -13.49 0.38
C ARG A 31 0.17 -13.66 -0.93
N THR A 32 0.09 -12.58 -1.72
CA THR A 32 -0.75 -12.53 -2.91
C THR A 32 0.01 -13.05 -4.11
N ILE A 33 1.28 -12.65 -4.29
CA ILE A 33 2.09 -13.05 -5.44
C ILE A 33 2.72 -14.44 -5.25
N GLY A 34 2.94 -14.89 -4.01
CA GLY A 34 3.43 -16.25 -3.75
C GLY A 34 2.49 -17.38 -4.22
N MET A 35 1.21 -17.06 -4.44
CA MET A 35 0.19 -18.00 -4.95
C MET A 35 -0.14 -17.78 -6.43
N ILE A 36 0.44 -16.73 -7.04
CA ILE A 36 0.10 -16.28 -8.38
C ILE A 36 1.04 -16.93 -9.40
N GLN A 37 0.45 -17.46 -10.49
CA GLN A 37 1.23 -17.88 -11.64
C GLN A 37 1.78 -16.65 -12.38
N PRO A 38 2.97 -16.71 -13.02
CA PRO A 38 3.64 -15.55 -13.60
C PRO A 38 2.77 -14.69 -14.53
N HIS A 39 1.78 -15.27 -15.18
CA HIS A 39 0.85 -14.57 -16.07
C HIS A 39 -0.16 -13.65 -15.35
N GLN A 40 -0.38 -13.82 -14.03
CA GLN A 40 -1.25 -12.95 -13.24
C GLN A 40 -0.47 -11.79 -12.57
N LEU A 41 0.83 -11.66 -12.83
CA LEU A 41 1.64 -10.48 -12.46
C LEU A 41 1.25 -9.21 -13.25
N LEU A 42 0.41 -9.35 -14.28
CA LEU A 42 -0.08 -8.26 -15.10
C LEU A 42 -1.39 -7.64 -14.56
N VAL A 43 -1.85 -8.06 -13.38
CA VAL A 43 -3.04 -7.50 -12.74
C VAL A 43 -2.70 -6.13 -12.14
N PRO A 44 -3.55 -5.10 -12.32
CA PRO A 44 -3.35 -3.79 -11.71
C PRO A 44 -3.20 -3.86 -10.19
N ILE A 45 -2.28 -3.08 -9.64
CA ILE A 45 -1.97 -3.11 -8.19
C ILE A 45 -3.18 -2.81 -7.28
N ARG A 46 -4.17 -2.08 -7.80
CA ARG A 46 -5.42 -1.78 -7.09
C ARG A 46 -6.21 -3.02 -6.66
N GLU A 47 -6.03 -4.15 -7.35
CA GLU A 47 -6.70 -5.42 -7.04
C GLU A 47 -6.00 -6.19 -5.90
N HIS A 48 -4.80 -5.76 -5.52
CA HIS A 48 -3.96 -6.42 -4.51
C HIS A 48 -3.58 -5.51 -3.33
N MET A 49 -3.78 -4.20 -3.47
CA MET A 49 -3.52 -3.26 -2.39
C MET A 49 -4.52 -3.42 -1.24
N SER A 50 -4.06 -3.09 -0.04
CA SER A 50 -4.96 -2.97 1.11
C SER A 50 -5.76 -1.68 1.03
N HIS A 51 -7.09 -1.81 1.17
CA HIS A 51 -8.04 -0.71 1.27
C HIS A 51 -9.26 -1.16 2.11
N PRO A 52 -10.01 -0.24 2.76
CA PRO A 52 -9.75 1.20 2.88
C PRO A 52 -8.54 1.50 3.77
N LEU A 53 -7.93 2.67 3.56
CA LEU A 53 -6.77 3.09 4.36
C LEU A 53 -7.18 3.50 5.77
N ILE A 54 -6.42 3.02 6.76
CA ILE A 54 -6.39 3.58 8.10
C ILE A 54 -5.37 4.73 8.06
N THR A 55 -5.82 5.94 8.37
CA THR A 55 -5.00 7.15 8.32
C THR A 55 -5.19 7.97 9.59
N LEU A 56 -4.24 8.86 9.86
CA LEU A 56 -4.31 9.81 10.95
C LEU A 56 -4.12 11.23 10.43
N SER A 57 -4.69 12.19 11.14
CA SER A 57 -4.48 13.62 10.88
C SER A 57 -3.02 14.00 11.14
N LEU A 58 -2.52 15.01 10.44
CA LEU A 58 -1.19 15.60 10.71
C LEU A 58 -1.05 16.14 12.14
N ASN A 59 -2.17 16.46 12.79
CA ASN A 59 -2.22 16.94 14.17
C ASN A 59 -2.50 15.82 15.20
N ALA A 60 -2.57 14.56 14.75
CA ALA A 60 -2.76 13.42 15.65
C ALA A 60 -1.54 13.26 16.57
N THR A 61 -1.80 12.84 17.81
CA THR A 61 -0.73 12.55 18.77
C THR A 61 -0.18 11.16 18.57
N VAL A 62 1.00 10.88 19.14
CA VAL A 62 1.54 9.50 19.19
C VAL A 62 0.56 8.56 19.91
N TYR A 63 -0.18 9.07 20.91
CA TYR A 63 -1.18 8.27 21.62
C TYR A 63 -2.33 7.84 20.70
N ASP A 64 -2.74 8.67 19.75
CA ASP A 64 -3.76 8.32 18.76
C ASP A 64 -3.27 7.23 17.80
N ALA A 65 -1.96 7.15 17.56
CA ALA A 65 -1.34 6.16 16.68
C ALA A 65 -1.12 4.77 17.31
N ILE A 66 -1.20 4.68 18.65
CA ILE A 66 -1.07 3.40 19.37
C ILE A 66 -2.39 2.61 19.36
N LYS A 67 -3.52 3.30 19.15
CA LYS A 67 -4.87 2.70 19.14
C LYS A 67 -5.14 1.97 17.84
#